data_AF-A0A4T3F0Y0-F1
#
_entry.id   AF-A0A4T3F0Y0-F1
#
_cell.length_a   1.000
_cell.length_b   1.000
_cell.length_c   1.000
_cell.angle_alpha   90.00
_cell.angle_beta   90.00
_cell.angle_gamma   90.00
#
_symmetry.space_group_name_H-M   'P 1'
#
loop_
_entity.id
_entity.type
_entity.pdbx_description
1 polymer ?
#
loop_
_entity_poly.entity_id
_entity_poly.type
_entity_poly.pdbx_seq_one_letter_code
_entity_poly.pdbx_strand_id
1 'polypeptide(L)'
;MALRPVHTALAIVLLAAGAPLAAQTLEALDTLSDRSADEAAGIAFAQEQSSRGELLEALATLERVLAAYPESDEARFNHAMLLCWVDDPQGAEVEFERLDEDDYAPGALQQARDNCRSATRES
;
A
#
# COMPACT_ATOMS: atom_id res chain seq x y z
N MET A 1 52.05 2.65 -39.55
CA MET A 1 52.74 2.54 -38.25
C MET A 1 51.67 2.71 -37.18
N ALA A 2 51.58 1.83 -36.17
CA ALA A 2 50.44 1.76 -35.26
C ALA A 2 50.86 1.99 -33.80
N LEU A 3 50.00 2.61 -33.00
CA LEU A 3 50.10 2.68 -31.54
C LEU A 3 48.72 2.95 -30.88
N ARG A 4 48.43 2.14 -29.86
CA ARG A 4 47.37 2.17 -28.81
C ARG A 4 48.06 1.61 -27.53
N PRO A 5 47.43 1.59 -26.31
CA PRO A 5 46.14 2.14 -25.89
C PRO A 5 46.32 3.55 -25.25
N VAL A 6 46.07 3.92 -23.99
CA VAL A 6 45.72 3.29 -22.69
C VAL A 6 44.40 3.88 -22.13
N HIS A 7 43.76 3.23 -21.16
CA HIS A 7 42.51 3.62 -20.50
C HIS A 7 42.72 4.51 -19.26
N THR A 8 41.72 5.33 -18.91
CA THR A 8 41.32 5.52 -17.50
C THR A 8 39.79 5.63 -17.40
N ALA A 9 39.10 4.52 -17.10
CA ALA A 9 37.68 4.55 -16.77
C ALA A 9 37.53 4.87 -15.27
N LEU A 10 36.90 6.00 -14.94
CA LEU A 10 36.65 6.39 -13.55
C LEU A 10 35.44 5.61 -13.01
N ALA A 11 35.68 4.40 -12.51
CA ALA A 11 34.67 3.59 -11.85
C ALA A 11 34.32 4.20 -10.47
N ILE A 12 33.21 4.94 -10.40
CA ILE A 12 32.64 5.39 -9.13
C ILE A 12 32.02 4.17 -8.45
N VAL A 13 32.68 3.68 -7.40
CA VAL A 13 32.17 2.58 -6.59
C VAL A 13 31.06 3.11 -5.67
N LEU A 14 29.80 2.86 -6.04
CA LEU A 14 28.70 2.97 -5.10
C LEU A 14 28.83 1.85 -4.06
N LEU A 15 29.35 2.19 -2.88
CA LEU A 15 29.19 1.39 -1.66
C LEU A 15 27.74 1.54 -1.17
N ALA A 16 26.80 0.94 -1.92
CA ALA A 16 25.45 0.70 -1.43
C ALA A 16 25.55 -0.23 -0.21
N ALA A 17 25.22 0.30 0.97
CA ALA A 17 25.16 -0.47 2.21
C ALA A 17 23.94 -1.39 2.17
N GLY A 18 24.09 -2.52 1.46
CA GLY A 18 23.05 -3.52 1.28
C GLY A 18 22.73 -4.26 2.57
N ALA A 19 21.92 -3.64 3.43
CA ALA A 19 21.02 -4.40 4.28
C ALA A 19 20.18 -5.30 3.36
N PRO A 20 20.13 -6.63 3.57
CA PRO A 20 19.31 -7.48 2.74
C PRO A 20 17.85 -7.10 2.94
N LEU A 21 17.15 -6.79 1.85
CA LEU A 21 15.69 -6.80 1.81
C LEU A 21 15.26 -8.25 2.07
N ALA A 22 14.97 -8.56 3.33
CA ALA A 22 14.55 -9.88 3.75
C ALA A 22 13.16 -10.16 3.16
N ALA A 23 13.10 -11.01 2.14
CA ALA A 23 11.84 -11.51 1.64
C ALA A 23 11.08 -12.21 2.78
N GLN A 24 9.76 -12.02 2.82
CA GLN A 24 8.89 -12.62 3.82
C GLN A 24 9.06 -14.15 3.82
N THR A 25 9.17 -14.77 5.00
CA THR A 25 9.29 -16.23 5.10
C THR A 25 7.98 -16.90 4.68
N LEU A 26 8.04 -18.17 4.25
CA LEU A 26 6.82 -18.93 3.94
C LEU A 26 5.88 -18.99 5.14
N GLU A 27 6.41 -19.20 6.35
CA GLU A 27 5.66 -19.18 7.61
C GLU A 27 4.97 -17.82 7.89
N ALA A 28 5.60 -16.70 7.50
CA ALA A 28 4.97 -15.38 7.58
C ALA A 28 3.88 -15.22 6.50
N LEU A 29 4.10 -15.71 5.28
CA LEU A 29 3.10 -15.69 4.21
C LEU A 29 1.88 -16.57 4.52
N ASP A 30 2.07 -17.73 5.12
CA ASP A 30 1.01 -18.61 5.62
C ASP A 30 0.23 -17.89 6.75
N THR A 31 0.93 -17.27 7.70
CA THR A 31 0.31 -16.47 8.78
C THR A 31 -0.49 -15.28 8.24
N LEU A 32 -0.02 -14.62 7.17
CA LEU A 32 -0.77 -13.56 6.48
C LEU A 32 -2.00 -14.12 5.78
N SER A 33 -1.87 -15.25 5.09
CA SER A 33 -2.97 -15.95 4.41
C SER A 33 -4.08 -16.29 5.39
N ASP A 34 -3.76 -17.00 6.49
CA ASP A 34 -4.70 -17.42 7.52
C ASP A 34 -5.43 -16.23 8.17
N ARG A 35 -4.75 -15.09 8.39
CA ARG A 35 -5.37 -13.87 8.92
C ARG A 35 -6.28 -13.17 7.93
N SER A 36 -5.97 -13.21 6.64
CA SER A 36 -6.81 -12.64 5.57
C SER A 36 -7.96 -13.56 5.12
N ALA A 37 -8.01 -14.79 5.63
CA ALA A 37 -9.07 -15.76 5.36
C ALA A 37 -10.34 -15.58 6.22
N ASP A 38 -10.34 -14.58 7.11
CA ASP A 38 -11.52 -14.03 7.77
C ASP A 38 -11.54 -12.51 7.54
N GLU A 39 -12.70 -11.98 7.13
CA GLU A 39 -12.85 -10.59 6.70
C GLU A 39 -12.49 -9.59 7.82
N ALA A 40 -13.10 -9.77 9.00
CA ALA A 40 -12.94 -8.85 10.12
C ALA A 40 -11.54 -8.96 10.75
N ALA A 41 -10.98 -10.17 10.84
CA ALA A 41 -9.61 -10.37 11.30
C ALA A 41 -8.59 -9.75 10.33
N GLY A 42 -8.82 -9.86 9.02
CA GLY A 42 -7.97 -9.25 8.00
C GLY A 42 -7.99 -7.71 8.04
N ILE A 43 -9.18 -7.10 8.14
CA ILE A 43 -9.34 -5.64 8.29
C ILE A 43 -8.66 -5.15 9.57
N ALA A 44 -8.95 -5.79 10.72
CA ALA A 44 -8.35 -5.41 12.00
C ALA A 44 -6.83 -5.55 11.98
N PHE A 45 -6.28 -6.57 11.32
CA PHE A 45 -4.84 -6.75 11.17
C PHE A 45 -4.20 -5.74 10.20
N ALA A 46 -4.91 -5.28 9.16
CA ALA A 46 -4.46 -4.16 8.33
C ALA A 46 -4.42 -2.84 9.12
N GLN A 47 -5.42 -2.58 9.97
CA GLN A 47 -5.43 -1.43 10.89
C GLN A 47 -4.29 -1.53 11.92
N GLU A 48 -3.98 -2.73 12.43
CA GLU A 48 -2.84 -3.00 13.32
C GLU A 48 -1.50 -2.63 12.65
N GLN A 49 -1.26 -3.11 11.42
CA GLN A 49 -0.09 -2.75 10.60
C GLN A 49 -0.01 -1.25 10.33
N SER A 50 -1.13 -0.64 9.94
CA SER A 50 -1.24 0.81 9.71
C SER A 50 -0.83 1.62 10.94
N SER A 51 -1.22 1.18 12.14
CA SER A 51 -0.85 1.82 13.40
C SER A 51 0.65 1.75 13.74
N ARG A 52 1.39 0.81 13.13
CA ARG A 52 2.86 0.70 13.21
C ARG A 52 3.59 1.47 12.10
N GLY A 53 2.87 2.00 11.11
CA GLY A 53 3.45 2.62 9.91
C GLY A 53 3.82 1.61 8.81
N GLU A 54 3.37 0.36 8.92
CA GLU A 54 3.56 -0.71 7.93
C GLU A 54 2.51 -0.58 6.81
N LEU A 55 2.50 0.59 6.15
CA LEU A 55 1.41 1.01 5.25
C LEU A 55 1.29 0.12 3.99
N LEU A 56 2.41 -0.38 3.47
CA LEU A 56 2.42 -1.23 2.27
C LEU A 56 1.98 -2.67 2.60
N GLU A 57 2.36 -3.17 3.77
CA GLU A 57 1.94 -4.46 4.30
C GLU A 57 0.44 -4.44 4.68
N ALA A 58 -0.03 -3.33 5.26
CA ALA A 58 -1.44 -3.08 5.52
C ALA A 58 -2.27 -3.04 4.22
N LEU A 59 -1.80 -2.32 3.21
CA LEU A 59 -2.43 -2.26 1.88
C LEU A 59 -2.55 -3.67 1.28
N ALA A 60 -1.44 -4.41 1.23
CA ALA A 60 -1.41 -5.78 0.72
C ALA A 60 -2.25 -6.76 1.56
N THR A 61 -2.53 -6.45 2.83
CA THR A 61 -3.47 -7.23 3.65
C THR A 61 -4.90 -6.99 3.21
N LEU A 62 -5.29 -5.74 2.97
CA LEU A 62 -6.62 -5.41 2.44
C LEU A 62 -6.84 -5.87 1.00
N GLU A 63 -5.81 -5.87 0.15
CA GLU A 63 -5.86 -6.50 -1.18
C GLU A 63 -6.26 -7.99 -1.09
N ARG A 64 -5.71 -8.73 -0.11
CA ARG A 64 -6.09 -10.14 0.12
C ARG A 64 -7.51 -10.28 0.65
N VAL A 65 -7.93 -9.41 1.57
CA VAL A 65 -9.32 -9.38 2.06
C VAL A 65 -10.28 -9.11 0.91
N LEU A 66 -10.05 -8.08 0.09
CA LEU A 66 -10.89 -7.73 -1.06
C LEU A 66 -10.87 -8.80 -2.16
N ALA A 67 -9.82 -9.60 -2.28
CA ALA A 67 -9.78 -10.75 -3.19
C ALA A 67 -10.66 -11.94 -2.73
N ALA A 68 -10.92 -12.07 -1.41
CA ALA A 68 -11.81 -13.08 -0.84
C ALA A 68 -13.24 -12.56 -0.59
N TYR A 69 -13.35 -11.27 -0.24
CA TYR A 69 -14.56 -10.55 0.15
C TYR A 69 -14.73 -9.28 -0.72
N PRO A 70 -15.03 -9.42 -2.03
CA PRO A 70 -15.05 -8.31 -2.98
C PRO A 70 -16.18 -7.30 -2.74
N GLU A 71 -17.16 -7.65 -1.89
CA GLU A 71 -18.29 -6.80 -1.45
C GLU A 71 -18.05 -6.18 -0.06
N SER A 72 -16.82 -6.25 0.47
CA SER A 72 -16.47 -5.66 1.78
C SER A 72 -16.20 -4.16 1.67
N ASP A 73 -17.20 -3.35 1.98
CA ASP A 73 -17.10 -1.89 1.95
C ASP A 73 -16.25 -1.31 3.09
N GLU A 74 -16.17 -2.00 4.25
CA GLU A 74 -15.19 -1.62 5.27
C GLU A 74 -13.75 -1.87 4.79
N ALA A 75 -13.45 -3.05 4.22
CA ALA A 75 -12.11 -3.31 3.67
C ALA A 75 -11.77 -2.31 2.55
N ARG A 76 -12.73 -1.99 1.68
CA ARG A 76 -12.55 -1.03 0.59
C ARG A 76 -12.32 0.40 1.10
N PHE A 77 -13.08 0.87 2.08
CA PHE A 77 -12.87 2.19 2.68
C PHE A 77 -11.50 2.30 3.33
N ASN A 78 -11.07 1.28 4.10
CA ASN A 78 -9.73 1.25 4.68
C ASN A 78 -8.63 1.23 3.58
N HIS A 79 -8.86 0.52 2.47
CA HIS A 79 -7.93 0.42 1.34
C HIS A 79 -7.81 1.76 0.59
N ALA A 80 -8.94 2.40 0.27
CA ALA A 80 -8.99 3.73 -0.34
C ALA A 80 -8.27 4.78 0.52
N MET A 81 -8.49 4.76 1.85
CA MET A 81 -7.78 5.62 2.78
C MET A 81 -6.27 5.36 2.79
N LEU A 82 -5.81 4.10 2.75
CA LEU A 82 -4.38 3.77 2.70
C LEU A 82 -3.71 4.22 1.39
N LEU A 83 -4.40 4.11 0.25
CA LEU A 83 -3.90 4.61 -1.04
C LEU A 83 -3.61 6.13 -0.97
N CYS A 84 -4.44 6.91 -0.29
CA CYS A 84 -4.15 8.33 -0.01
C CYS A 84 -2.88 8.55 0.84
N TRP A 85 -2.59 7.67 1.80
CA TRP A 85 -1.40 7.78 2.66
C TRP A 85 -0.10 7.38 1.96
N VAL A 86 -0.16 6.60 0.87
CA VAL A 86 1.01 6.17 0.08
C VAL A 86 1.17 6.93 -1.26
N ASP A 87 0.55 8.11 -1.36
CA ASP A 87 0.59 9.01 -2.54
C ASP A 87 -0.02 8.42 -3.83
N ASP A 88 -1.03 7.56 -3.71
CA ASP A 88 -1.91 7.17 -4.82
C ASP A 88 -3.36 7.68 -4.64
N PRO A 89 -3.62 8.98 -4.87
CA PRO A 89 -4.97 9.52 -4.85
C PRO A 89 -5.83 9.04 -6.03
N GLN A 90 -5.25 8.42 -7.06
CA GLN A 90 -5.99 7.96 -8.24
C GLN A 90 -6.58 6.56 -7.99
N GLY A 91 -5.80 5.63 -7.44
CA GLY A 91 -6.30 4.36 -6.92
C GLY A 91 -7.31 4.57 -5.79
N ALA A 92 -7.06 5.52 -4.89
CA ALA A 92 -8.00 5.86 -3.81
C ALA A 92 -9.38 6.27 -4.34
N GLU A 93 -9.43 7.15 -5.36
CA GLU A 93 -10.70 7.58 -5.97
C GLU A 93 -11.45 6.40 -6.60
N VAL A 94 -10.76 5.50 -7.30
CA VAL A 94 -11.35 4.29 -7.94
C VAL A 94 -11.97 3.32 -6.93
N GLU A 95 -11.43 3.25 -5.71
CA GLU A 95 -12.05 2.47 -4.63
C GLU A 95 -13.17 3.23 -3.93
N PHE A 96 -13.02 4.53 -3.66
CA PHE A 96 -14.14 5.34 -3.14
C PHE A 96 -15.34 5.36 -4.12
N GLU A 97 -15.13 5.34 -5.44
CA GLU A 97 -16.17 5.26 -6.48
C GLU A 97 -17.06 3.99 -6.42
N ARG A 98 -16.67 2.97 -5.65
CA ARG A 98 -17.44 1.72 -5.48
C ARG A 98 -18.20 1.63 -4.15
N LEU A 99 -18.07 2.64 -3.28
CA LEU A 99 -18.83 2.75 -2.04
C LEU A 99 -20.11 3.55 -2.30
N ASP A 100 -21.25 3.10 -1.75
CA ASP A 100 -22.46 3.93 -1.71
C ASP A 100 -22.29 5.03 -0.64
N GLU A 101 -22.94 6.18 -0.81
CA GLU A 101 -22.94 7.27 0.19
C GLU A 101 -24.03 7.03 1.26
N ASP A 102 -25.10 6.28 0.94
CA ASP A 102 -26.22 6.01 1.85
C ASP A 102 -25.84 5.08 3.04
N ASP A 103 -24.75 4.30 2.93
CA ASP A 103 -24.20 3.48 4.02
C ASP A 103 -23.32 4.26 5.02
N TYR A 104 -23.02 5.53 4.73
CA TYR A 104 -22.18 6.40 5.56
C TYR A 104 -22.98 7.56 6.18
N ALA A 105 -22.37 8.26 7.15
CA ALA A 105 -22.94 9.52 7.63
C ALA A 105 -22.91 10.56 6.49
N PRO A 106 -24.00 11.32 6.21
CA PRO A 106 -24.10 12.13 5.01
C PRO A 106 -22.92 13.10 4.77
N GLY A 107 -22.21 12.90 3.66
CA GLY A 107 -21.04 13.69 3.26
C GLY A 107 -19.71 13.20 3.85
N ALA A 108 -19.69 12.14 4.65
CA ALA A 108 -18.45 11.59 5.22
C ALA A 108 -17.54 10.96 4.17
N LEU A 109 -18.12 10.28 3.17
CA LEU A 109 -17.38 9.69 2.05
C LEU A 109 -16.81 10.80 1.14
N GLN A 110 -17.61 11.82 0.82
CA GLN A 110 -17.12 13.02 0.13
C GLN A 110 -15.99 13.73 0.91
N GLN A 111 -16.11 13.86 2.24
CA GLN A 111 -15.06 14.46 3.07
C GLN A 111 -13.77 13.63 3.08
N ALA A 112 -13.86 12.30 3.00
CA ALA A 112 -12.70 11.41 2.87
C ALA A 112 -11.97 11.62 1.52
N ARG A 113 -12.72 11.67 0.40
CA ARG A 113 -12.19 12.00 -0.94
C ARG A 113 -11.46 13.35 -0.93
N ASP A 114 -12.05 14.39 -0.34
CA ASP A 114 -11.44 15.72 -0.36
C ASP A 114 -10.21 15.83 0.54
N ASN A 115 -10.14 15.10 1.66
CA ASN A 115 -8.93 14.99 2.48
C ASN A 115 -7.78 14.33 1.69
N CYS A 116 -8.08 13.26 0.95
CA CYS A 116 -7.15 12.57 0.05
C CYS A 116 -6.57 13.53 -1.01
N ARG A 117 -7.47 14.32 -1.64
CA ARG A 117 -7.15 15.30 -2.67
C ARG A 117 -6.47 16.57 -2.14
N SER A 118 -6.45 16.83 -0.82
CA SER A 118 -5.70 17.94 -0.22
C SER A 118 -4.27 17.55 0.16
N ALA A 119 -4.06 16.35 0.73
CA ALA A 119 -2.73 15.89 1.16
C ALA A 119 -1.69 15.92 0.03
N THR A 120 -2.15 15.62 -1.19
CA THR A 120 -1.38 15.54 -2.44
C THR A 120 -1.20 16.88 -3.16
N ARG A 121 -1.55 18.01 -2.53
CA ARG A 121 -1.34 19.38 -3.04
C ARG A 121 -0.34 20.20 -2.21
N GLU A 122 0.10 19.67 -1.08
CA GLU A 122 1.06 20.32 -0.17
C GLU A 122 2.44 19.63 -0.18
N SER A 123 2.63 18.71 -1.16
CA SER A 123 3.81 17.88 -1.42
C SER A 123 4.78 18.49 -2.44
#